data_AF-A0A963VSQ6-F1
#
_entry.id   AF-A0A963VSQ6-F1
#
_cell.length_a   1.000
_cell.length_b   1.000
_cell.length_c   1.000
_cell.angle_alpha   90.00
_cell.angle_beta   90.00
_cell.angle_gamma   90.00
#
_symmetry.space_group_name_H-M   'P 1'
#
loop_
_entity.id
_entity.type
_entity.pdbx_description
1 polymer ?
#
loop_
_entity_poly.entity_id
_entity_poly.type
_entity_poly.pdbx_seq_one_letter_code
_entity_poly.pdbx_strand_id
1 'polypeptide(L)'
;MVTQSKLTARDVDVYYGPKKAIDSVSIDIDAGIVTAFIGPSGCGKSTFLRCFNRMNDTIPVARVTGTIELDGQDIYASGMDVVQLRARVGMVFQ
;
A
#
# COMPACT_ATOMS: atom_id res chain seq x y z
N MET A 1 -11.47 -19.24 14.13
CA MET A 1 -10.07 -18.77 14.12
C MET A 1 -10.10 -17.35 13.60
N VAL A 2 -9.60 -16.37 14.36
CA VAL A 2 -9.48 -14.99 13.85
C VAL A 2 -8.22 -14.98 12.98
N THR A 3 -8.37 -14.81 11.67
CA THR A 3 -7.21 -14.61 10.79
C THR A 3 -6.56 -13.29 11.20
N GLN A 4 -5.28 -13.33 11.55
CA GLN A 4 -4.52 -12.13 11.82
C GLN A 4 -4.14 -11.51 10.48
N SER A 5 -4.66 -10.31 10.19
CA SER A 5 -4.33 -9.60 8.95
C SER A 5 -2.84 -9.28 8.90
N LYS A 6 -2.19 -9.66 7.80
CA LYS A 6 -0.77 -9.44 7.55
C LYS A 6 -0.51 -7.99 7.19
N LEU A 7 -1.39 -7.43 6.37
CA LEU A 7 -1.36 -6.03 5.95
C LEU A 7 -2.74 -5.43 6.13
N THR A 8 -2.80 -4.24 6.72
CA THR A 8 -4.03 -3.46 6.86
C THR A 8 -3.83 -2.11 6.20
N ALA A 9 -4.86 -1.61 5.55
CA ALA A 9 -4.93 -0.27 5.01
C ALA A 9 -6.23 0.38 5.50
N ARG A 10 -6.16 1.63 5.97
CA ARG A 10 -7.29 2.39 6.50
C ARG A 10 -7.31 3.78 5.90
N ASP A 11 -8.41 4.10 5.23
CA ASP A 11 -8.74 5.39 4.63
C ASP A 11 -7.58 5.92 3.77
N VAL A 12 -6.98 5.03 2.99
CA VAL A 12 -5.80 5.34 2.20
C VAL A 12 -6.20 6.18 1.00
N ASP A 13 -5.60 7.36 0.90
CA ASP A 13 -5.63 8.20 -0.29
C ASP A 13 -4.25 8.29 -0.91
N VAL A 14 -4.20 8.34 -2.25
CA VAL A 14 -2.95 8.55 -2.98
C VAL A 14 -3.16 9.65 -4.00
N TYR A 15 -2.26 10.63 -3.97
CA TYR A 15 -2.26 11.78 -4.85
C TYR A 15 -0.98 11.80 -5.69
N TYR A 16 -1.12 12.23 -6.95
CA TYR A 16 0.01 12.62 -7.80
C TYR A 16 -0.19 14.08 -8.19
N GLY A 17 0.47 14.99 -7.48
CA GLY A 17 0.17 16.42 -7.54
C GLY A 17 -1.30 16.69 -7.17
N PRO A 18 -2.09 17.40 -8.01
CA PRO A 18 -3.50 17.69 -7.72
C PRO A 18 -4.44 16.49 -7.97
N LYS A 19 -3.99 15.44 -8.67
CA LYS A 19 -4.84 14.32 -9.04
C LYS A 19 -4.95 13.31 -7.88
N LYS A 20 -6.17 13.06 -7.42
CA LYS A 20 -6.49 11.93 -6.53
C LYS A 20 -6.58 10.64 -7.34
N ALA A 21 -5.67 9.70 -7.09
CA ALA A 21 -5.57 8.43 -7.81
C ALA A 21 -6.16 7.25 -7.02
N ILE A 22 -6.17 7.34 -5.69
CA ILE A 22 -6.84 6.41 -4.78
C ILE A 22 -7.69 7.25 -3.83
N ASP A 23 -8.91 6.76 -3.56
CA ASP A 23 -9.93 7.45 -2.79
C ASP A 23 -10.44 6.56 -1.64
N SER A 24 -9.95 6.85 -0.43
CA SER A 24 -10.35 6.28 0.87
C SER A 24 -10.43 4.76 0.90
N VAL A 25 -9.41 4.07 0.39
CA VAL A 25 -9.41 2.60 0.36
C VAL A 25 -9.06 2.03 1.74
N SER A 26 -9.94 1.16 2.23
CA SER A 26 -9.75 0.38 3.46
C SER A 26 -9.84 -1.11 3.14
N ILE A 27 -8.83 -1.89 3.51
CA ILE A 27 -8.76 -3.33 3.26
C ILE A 27 -7.88 -4.05 4.29
N ASP A 28 -8.21 -5.31 4.55
CA ASP A 28 -7.38 -6.27 5.27
C ASP A 28 -6.90 -7.37 4.32
N ILE A 29 -5.61 -7.66 4.36
CA ILE A 29 -4.98 -8.73 3.62
C ILE A 29 -4.43 -9.74 4.61
N ASP A 30 -5.01 -10.93 4.61
CA ASP A 30 -4.69 -11.99 5.56
C ASP A 30 -3.40 -12.75 5.19
N ALA A 31 -2.69 -13.21 6.22
CA ALA A 31 -1.51 -14.03 6.04
C ALA A 31 -1.86 -15.38 5.37
N GLY A 32 -1.08 -15.79 4.37
CA GLY A 32 -1.26 -17.08 3.68
C GLY A 32 -2.43 -17.12 2.70
N ILE A 33 -3.08 -15.98 2.43
CA ILE A 33 -4.19 -15.87 1.48
C ILE A 33 -3.71 -15.18 0.20
N VAL A 34 -4.16 -15.71 -0.94
CA VAL A 34 -3.99 -15.04 -2.23
C VAL A 34 -5.13 -14.02 -2.41
N THR A 35 -4.79 -12.74 -2.42
CA THR A 35 -5.74 -11.65 -2.65
C THR A 35 -5.56 -11.07 -4.05
N ALA A 36 -6.64 -10.98 -4.82
CA ALA A 36 -6.63 -10.41 -6.17
C ALA A 36 -7.32 -9.04 -6.20
N PHE A 37 -6.67 -8.05 -6.81
CA PHE A 37 -7.26 -6.75 -7.11
C PHE A 37 -7.60 -6.69 -8.61
N ILE A 38 -8.89 -6.65 -8.94
CA ILE A 38 -9.38 -6.64 -10.32
C ILE A 38 -10.11 -5.34 -10.60
N GLY A 39 -9.88 -4.76 -11.77
CA GLY A 39 -10.57 -3.56 -12.21
C GLY A 39 -10.05 -3.04 -13.55
N PRO A 40 -10.73 -2.07 -14.19
CA PRO A 40 -10.34 -1.51 -15.48
C PRO A 40 -8.92 -0.91 -15.50
N SER A 41 -8.37 -0.68 -16.69
CA SER A 41 -7.13 0.09 -16.82
C SER A 41 -7.30 1.49 -16.21
N GLY A 42 -6.29 1.97 -15.49
CA GLY A 42 -6.31 3.28 -14.86
C GLY A 42 -7.08 3.40 -13.54
N CYS A 43 -7.72 2.32 -13.04
CA CYS A 43 -8.49 2.38 -11.79
C CYS A 43 -7.65 2.42 -10.49
N GLY A 44 -6.31 2.53 -10.59
CA GLY A 44 -5.45 2.74 -9.43
C GLY A 44 -4.78 1.49 -8.83
N LYS A 45 -5.03 0.27 -9.33
CA LYS A 45 -4.44 -0.98 -8.80
C LYS A 45 -2.93 -0.88 -8.52
N SER A 46 -2.14 -0.54 -9.55
CA SER A 46 -0.70 -0.43 -9.42
C SER A 46 -0.27 0.74 -8.53
N THR A 47 -1.07 1.82 -8.46
CA THR A 47 -0.85 2.92 -7.52
C THR A 47 -0.98 2.43 -6.08
N PHE A 48 -2.04 1.70 -5.77
CA PHE A 48 -2.29 1.18 -4.42
C PHE A 48 -1.26 0.11 -4.02
N LEU A 49 -0.94 -0.83 -4.92
CA LEU A 49 0.05 -1.87 -4.63
C LEU A 49 1.44 -1.30 -4.31
N ARG A 50 1.86 -0.22 -4.98
CA ARG A 50 3.14 0.47 -4.69
C ARG A 50 3.21 1.04 -3.28
N CYS A 51 2.07 1.31 -2.65
CA CYS A 51 2.05 1.82 -1.29
C CYS A 51 2.57 0.80 -0.27
N PHE A 52 2.42 -0.51 -0.53
CA PHE A 52 2.78 -1.57 0.41
C PHE A 52 4.29 -1.77 0.59
N ASN A 53 5.08 -1.39 -0.40
CA ASN A 53 6.55 -1.39 -0.32
C ASN A 53 7.15 0.01 -0.46
N ARG A 54 6.30 1.04 -0.36
CA ARG A 54 6.67 2.45 -0.48
C ARG A 54 7.47 2.77 -1.73
N MET A 55 7.06 2.21 -2.87
CA MET A 55 7.65 2.57 -4.17
C MET A 55 7.06 3.84 -4.76
N ASN A 56 5.96 4.34 -4.24
CA ASN A 56 5.47 5.70 -4.52
C ASN A 56 6.45 6.78 -4.04
N ASP A 57 7.29 6.52 -3.02
CA ASP A 57 8.24 7.49 -2.48
C ASP A 57 9.29 7.94 -3.50
N THR A 58 9.54 7.14 -4.54
CA THR A 58 10.47 7.50 -5.63
C THR A 58 9.83 8.44 -6.67
N ILE A 59 8.54 8.74 -6.52
CA ILE A 59 7.79 9.64 -7.39
C ILE A 59 7.62 10.98 -6.64
N PRO A 60 8.31 12.06 -7.02
CA PRO A 60 8.35 13.31 -6.24
C PRO A 60 6.98 13.96 -5.96
N VAL A 61 6.02 13.75 -6.86
CA VAL A 61 4.66 14.31 -6.73
C VAL A 61 3.70 13.40 -5.97
N ALA A 62 4.15 12.23 -5.53
CA ALA A 62 3.33 11.29 -4.80
C ALA A 62 3.13 11.73 -3.36
N ARG A 63 1.88 11.73 -2.91
CA ARG A 63 1.52 11.91 -1.50
C ARG A 63 0.53 10.83 -1.11
N VAL A 64 0.80 10.16 0.01
CA VAL A 64 -0.06 9.13 0.59
C VAL A 64 -0.57 9.62 1.93
N THR A 65 -1.85 9.43 2.20
CA THR A 65 -2.46 9.65 3.53
C THR A 65 -3.30 8.45 3.92
N GLY A 66 -3.76 8.42 5.17
CA GLY A 66 -4.32 7.21 5.78
C GLY A 66 -3.22 6.40 6.46
N THR A 67 -3.55 5.18 6.88
CA THR A 67 -2.62 4.28 7.58
C THR A 67 -2.44 3.00 6.78
N ILE A 68 -1.20 2.53 6.66
CA ILE A 68 -0.90 1.20 6.14
C ILE A 68 0.03 0.50 7.12
N GLU A 69 -0.39 -0.65 7.64
CA GLU A 69 0.40 -1.42 8.58
C GLU A 69 0.80 -2.77 7.99
N LEU A 70 2.03 -3.19 8.24
CA LEU A 70 2.52 -4.54 7.97
C LEU A 70 2.90 -5.18 9.30
N ASP A 71 2.27 -6.30 9.63
CA ASP A 71 2.39 -6.94 10.95
C ASP A 71 2.07 -5.97 12.11
N GLY A 72 1.08 -5.08 11.92
CA GLY A 72 0.66 -4.08 12.91
C GLY A 72 1.64 -2.91 13.10
N GLN A 73 2.63 -2.76 12.22
CA GLN A 73 3.56 -1.62 12.23
C GLN A 73 3.26 -0.70 11.05
N ASP A 74 2.97 0.57 11.34
CA ASP A 74 2.77 1.60 10.31
C ASP A 74 4.03 1.77 9.44
N ILE A 75 3.88 1.49 8.15
CA ILE A 75 4.98 1.55 7.18
C ILE A 75 5.30 2.97 6.74
N TYR A 76 4.42 3.95 6.98
CA TYR A 76 4.64 5.37 6.66
C TYR A 76 5.18 6.19 7.85
N ALA A 77 5.38 5.57 9.01
CA ALA A 77 6.01 6.21 10.16
C ALA A 77 7.41 6.77 9.83
N SER A 78 7.78 7.90 10.43
CA SER A 78 9.01 8.65 10.12
C SER A 78 10.31 7.86 10.32
N GLY A 79 10.30 6.85 11.19
CA GLY A 79 11.46 5.99 11.48
C GLY A 79 11.50 4.69 10.67
N MET A 80 10.60 4.48 9.71
CA MET A 80 10.55 3.24 8.94
C MET A 80 11.76 3.10 8.01
N ASP A 81 12.51 2.01 8.17
CA ASP A 81 13.56 1.61 7.23
C ASP A 81 12.92 1.00 5.97
N VAL A 82 12.86 1.81 4.91
CA VAL A 82 12.29 1.42 3.62
C VAL A 82 13.06 0.30 2.93
N VAL A 83 14.36 0.11 3.23
CA VAL A 83 15.16 -0.99 2.68
C VAL A 83 14.70 -2.31 3.28
N GLN A 84 14.54 -2.36 4.62
CA GLN A 84 14.01 -3.54 5.30
C GLN A 84 12.55 -3.83 4.92
N LEU A 85 11.72 -2.80 4.74
CA LEU A 85 10.36 -2.96 4.24
C LEU A 85 10.34 -3.64 2.86
N ARG A 86 11.17 -3.17 1.92
CA ARG A 86 11.24 -3.73 0.56
C ARG A 86 11.83 -5.13 0.53
N ALA A 87 12.66 -5.50 1.49
CA ALA A 87 13.11 -6.89 1.66
C ALA A 87 11.97 -7.82 2.12
N ARG A 88 10.98 -7.30 2.86
CA ARG A 88 9.80 -8.05 3.32
C ARG A 88 8.66 -8.08 2.31
N VAL A 89 8.54 -7.04 1.47
CA VAL A 89 7.47 -6.88 0.49
C VAL A 89 8.04 -6.88 -0.93
N GLY A 90 8.14 -8.08 -1.51
CA GLY A 90 8.54 -8.28 -2.89
C GLY A 90 7.49 -7.77 -3.88
N MET A 91 7.95 -7.15 -4.97
CA MET A 91 7.08 -6.67 -6.05
C MET A 91 7.67 -7.08 -7.40
N VAL A 92 6.85 -7.73 -8.23
CA VAL A 92 7.19 -8.03 -9.62
C VAL A 92 6.44 -7.04 -10.50
N PHE A 93 7.15 -6.31 -11.33
CA PHE A 93 6.56 -5.36 -12.28
C PHE A 93 6.05 -6.10 -13.51
N GLN A 94 4.90 -5.67 -14.00
CA GLN A 94 4.50 -5.92 -15.37
C GLN A 94 5.42 -5.15 -16.32
#